data_AF-A0A8H7Q8Z9-F1
#
_entry.id   AF-A0A8H7Q8Z9-F1
#
_cell.length_a   1.000
_cell.length_b   1.000
_cell.length_c   1.000
_cell.angle_alpha   90.00
_cell.angle_beta   90.00
_cell.angle_gamma   90.00
#
_symmetry.space_group_name_H-M   'P 1'
#
loop_
_entity.id
_entity.type
_entity.pdbx_description
1 polymer ?
#
loop_
_entity_poly.entity_id
_entity_poly.type
_entity_poly.pdbx_seq_one_letter_code
_entity_poly.pdbx_strand_id
1 'polypeptide(L)'
;MSQNSAKAVNALLKPYIRRILLKTHPDYFAHDVKKKKINQASFQNLQNVLAPILQERFRDSENIKTENAVKLEFYLKNSKVNGKLSKIEHTLPISSPKSTLDLWTTTTSILDLCRKIGIQVMPSDIDAAEKMISSLSKQDYSPSYARKPAPSLSQVFANELYQSPIAQNVTDISYRHPKLPLDQNELLFFQPHMNPKIKESMKSKLQQALPMLCPERWWQKVPLLCVEDEQDISGIDVSGILVFTANMSTKGKL
;
A
#
# COMPACT_ATOMS: atom_id res chain seq x y z
N MET A 1 -0.54 -17.80 9.16
CA MET A 1 -1.36 -16.57 9.07
C MET A 1 -0.67 -15.45 9.84
N SER A 2 -0.79 -14.18 9.40
CA SER A 2 0.02 -13.08 9.95
C SER A 2 -0.50 -12.63 11.32
N GLN A 3 0.27 -12.90 12.38
CA GLN A 3 0.03 -12.40 13.75
C GLN A 3 -0.17 -10.87 13.79
N ASN A 4 0.33 -10.15 12.78
CA ASN A 4 0.20 -8.69 12.67
C ASN A 4 -1.24 -8.24 12.40
N SER A 5 -2.05 -9.01 11.66
CA SER A 5 -3.44 -8.65 11.38
C SER A 5 -4.34 -8.74 12.62
N ALA A 6 -4.13 -9.76 13.45
CA ALA A 6 -4.85 -9.90 14.72
C ALA A 6 -4.51 -8.78 15.71
N LYS A 7 -3.23 -8.41 15.81
CA LYS A 7 -2.78 -7.27 16.63
C LYS A 7 -3.40 -5.95 16.19
N ALA A 8 -3.45 -5.70 14.88
CA ALA A 8 -4.07 -4.50 14.32
C ALA A 8 -5.57 -4.43 14.64
N VAL A 9 -6.30 -5.54 14.47
CA VAL A 9 -7.72 -5.61 14.82
C VAL A 9 -7.97 -5.43 16.32
N ASN A 10 -7.14 -6.04 17.18
CA ASN A 10 -7.26 -5.88 18.63
C ASN A 10 -7.07 -4.41 19.04
N ALA A 11 -6.03 -3.75 18.51
CA ALA A 11 -5.79 -2.33 18.76
C ALA A 11 -6.98 -1.45 18.34
N LEU A 12 -7.63 -1.80 17.22
CA LEU A 12 -8.81 -1.09 16.72
C LEU A 12 -10.06 -1.34 17.57
N LEU A 13 -10.34 -2.58 17.97
CA LEU A 13 -11.59 -2.95 18.66
C LEU A 13 -11.59 -2.65 20.17
N LYS A 14 -10.43 -2.67 20.83
CA LYS A 14 -10.32 -2.52 22.29
C LYS A 14 -11.01 -1.26 22.85
N PRO A 15 -10.90 -0.06 22.23
CA PRO A 15 -11.61 1.14 22.69
C PRO A 15 -13.14 1.00 22.64
N TYR A 16 -13.66 0.24 21.66
CA TYR A 16 -15.09 0.07 21.44
C TYR A 16 -15.73 -0.98 22.35
N ILE A 17 -15.02 -2.08 22.63
CA ILE A 17 -15.50 -3.15 23.52
C ILE A 17 -15.85 -2.61 24.91
N ARG A 18 -14.99 -1.74 25.47
CA ARG A 18 -15.25 -1.10 26.77
C ARG A 18 -16.52 -0.24 26.73
N ARG A 19 -16.77 0.45 25.62
CA ARG A 19 -17.96 1.31 25.45
C ARG A 19 -19.24 0.48 25.29
N ILE A 20 -19.19 -0.67 24.61
CA ILE A 20 -20.30 -1.63 24.54
C ILE A 20 -20.67 -2.06 25.96
N LEU A 21 -19.69 -2.54 26.72
CA LEU A 21 -19.88 -2.99 28.10
C LEU A 21 -20.58 -1.92 28.96
N LEU A 22 -20.13 -0.67 28.88
CA LEU A 22 -20.69 0.43 29.65
C LEU A 22 -22.15 0.76 29.29
N LYS A 23 -22.64 0.38 28.11
CA LYS A 23 -24.03 0.61 27.68
C LYS A 23 -24.94 -0.61 27.86
N THR A 24 -24.40 -1.82 27.84
CA THR A 24 -25.18 -3.07 27.81
C THR A 24 -24.89 -4.02 28.97
N HIS A 25 -24.12 -3.59 29.99
CA HIS A 25 -23.75 -4.46 31.11
C HIS A 25 -24.99 -5.16 31.74
N PRO A 26 -24.95 -6.49 31.97
CA PRO A 26 -26.05 -7.22 32.60
C PRO A 26 -26.46 -6.67 33.96
N ASP A 27 -25.49 -6.16 34.75
CA ASP A 27 -25.77 -5.65 36.10
C ASP A 27 -26.62 -4.38 36.13
N TYR A 28 -26.70 -3.63 35.02
CA TYR A 28 -27.64 -2.51 34.94
C TYR A 28 -29.11 -2.96 34.94
N PHE A 29 -29.37 -4.25 34.71
CA PHE A 29 -30.69 -4.84 34.64
C PHE A 29 -30.97 -5.76 35.83
N ALA A 30 -30.38 -5.49 36.99
CA ALA A 30 -30.60 -6.29 38.20
C ALA A 30 -32.09 -6.48 38.54
N HIS A 31 -32.93 -5.48 38.25
CA HIS A 31 -34.38 -5.52 38.45
C HIS A 31 -35.17 -6.24 37.33
N ASP A 32 -34.54 -6.52 36.17
CA ASP A 32 -35.18 -7.22 35.05
C ASP A 32 -34.35 -8.45 34.67
N VAL A 33 -34.65 -9.57 35.32
CA VAL A 33 -33.93 -10.84 35.20
C VAL A 33 -33.90 -11.35 33.76
N LYS A 34 -34.96 -11.12 32.97
CA LYS A 34 -35.01 -11.53 31.56
C LYS A 34 -33.99 -10.75 30.74
N LYS A 35 -33.95 -9.43 30.88
CA LYS A 35 -32.98 -8.56 30.18
C LYS A 35 -31.55 -8.84 30.62
N LYS A 36 -31.32 -9.03 31.92
CA LYS A 36 -30.02 -9.43 32.46
C LYS A 36 -29.51 -10.72 31.81
N LYS A 37 -30.36 -11.75 31.72
CA LYS A 37 -30.01 -13.04 31.10
C LYS A 37 -29.70 -12.89 29.61
N ILE A 38 -30.49 -12.10 28.87
CA ILE A 38 -30.26 -11.87 27.44
C ILE A 38 -28.94 -11.13 27.21
N ASN A 39 -28.68 -10.03 27.94
CA ASN A 39 -27.42 -9.30 27.81
C ASN A 39 -26.22 -10.16 28.22
N GLN A 40 -26.35 -10.99 29.26
CA GLN A 40 -25.29 -11.91 29.69
C GLN A 40 -24.99 -12.95 28.61
N ALA A 41 -26.02 -13.57 28.02
CA ALA A 41 -25.85 -14.53 26.93
C ALA A 41 -25.22 -13.89 25.69
N SER A 42 -25.69 -12.71 25.29
CA SER A 42 -25.10 -11.96 24.16
C SER A 42 -23.66 -11.52 24.44
N PHE A 43 -23.31 -11.19 25.68
CA PHE A 43 -21.95 -10.87 26.04
C PHE A 43 -21.02 -12.10 25.99
N GLN A 44 -21.50 -13.25 26.47
CA GLN A 44 -20.77 -14.52 26.33
C GLN A 44 -20.54 -14.88 24.85
N ASN A 45 -21.57 -14.73 24.01
CA ASN A 45 -21.46 -14.95 22.57
C ASN A 45 -20.45 -13.99 21.92
N LEU A 46 -20.50 -12.70 22.27
CA LEU A 46 -19.53 -11.71 21.80
C LEU A 46 -18.11 -12.04 22.27
N GLN A 47 -17.95 -12.48 23.52
CA GLN A 47 -16.66 -12.88 24.07
C GLN A 47 -16.12 -14.13 23.38
N ASN A 48 -16.97 -15.09 23.01
CA ASN A 48 -16.54 -16.28 22.26
C ASN A 48 -15.99 -15.91 20.87
N VAL A 49 -16.58 -14.90 20.22
CA VAL A 49 -16.08 -14.38 18.93
C VAL A 49 -14.79 -13.55 19.11
N LEU A 50 -14.71 -12.75 20.16
CA LEU A 50 -13.58 -11.87 20.42
C LEU A 50 -12.37 -12.58 21.03
N ALA A 51 -12.57 -13.63 21.84
CA ALA A 51 -11.50 -14.37 22.52
C ALA A 51 -10.38 -14.85 21.57
N PRO A 52 -10.66 -15.51 20.43
CA PRO A 52 -9.61 -15.91 19.49
C PRO A 52 -8.89 -14.70 18.89
N ILE A 53 -9.58 -13.57 18.70
CA ILE A 53 -9.00 -12.32 18.16
C ILE A 53 -8.10 -11.64 19.18
N LEU A 54 -8.51 -11.60 20.44
CA LEU A 54 -7.84 -10.86 21.52
C LEU A 54 -6.65 -11.62 22.13
N GLN A 55 -6.68 -12.96 22.14
CA GLN A 55 -5.64 -13.77 22.75
C GLN A 55 -4.47 -14.11 21.80
N GLU A 56 -4.53 -13.68 20.53
CA GLU A 56 -3.54 -14.00 19.48
C GLU A 56 -3.33 -15.52 19.27
N ARG A 57 -4.15 -16.37 19.91
CA ARG A 57 -4.10 -17.83 19.84
C ARG A 57 -4.96 -18.31 18.69
N PHE A 58 -4.49 -18.09 17.47
CA PHE A 58 -4.92 -18.85 16.30
C PHE A 58 -4.14 -20.17 16.28
N ARG A 59 -4.33 -21.02 17.30
CA ARG A 59 -3.79 -22.38 17.31
C ARG A 59 -4.94 -23.35 17.12
N ASP A 60 -4.89 -24.05 15.98
CA ASP A 60 -5.34 -25.43 15.76
C ASP A 60 -6.43 -25.90 16.71
N SER A 61 -7.60 -25.28 16.64
CA SER A 61 -8.78 -25.81 17.29
C SER A 61 -9.61 -26.51 16.22
N GLU A 62 -9.15 -27.70 15.83
CA GLU A 62 -9.81 -28.64 14.89
C GLU A 62 -11.23 -29.08 15.34
N ASN A 63 -11.83 -28.47 16.36
CA ASN A 63 -13.05 -28.98 16.98
C ASN A 63 -14.14 -27.96 17.32
N ILE A 64 -14.16 -26.77 16.71
CA ILE A 64 -15.30 -25.84 16.87
C ILE A 64 -16.14 -25.81 15.58
N LYS A 65 -17.11 -26.74 15.51
CA LYS A 65 -18.14 -26.86 14.46
C LYS A 65 -19.25 -25.81 14.60
N THR A 66 -18.93 -24.52 14.50
CA THR A 66 -19.97 -23.49 14.41
C THR A 66 -19.67 -22.49 13.30
N GLU A 67 -19.99 -22.90 12.07
CA GLU A 67 -20.07 -22.02 10.90
C GLU A 67 -21.34 -21.15 10.89
N ASN A 68 -22.12 -21.18 11.97
CA ASN A 68 -23.37 -20.45 12.06
C ASN A 68 -23.14 -19.00 12.51
N ALA A 69 -23.83 -18.08 11.83
CA ALA A 69 -23.90 -16.69 12.21
C ALA A 69 -24.40 -16.54 13.66
N VAL A 70 -23.77 -15.66 14.43
CA VAL A 70 -24.07 -15.49 15.86
C VAL A 70 -25.05 -14.33 16.03
N LYS A 71 -26.26 -14.63 16.50
CA LYS A 71 -27.23 -13.59 16.85
C LYS A 71 -26.90 -12.99 18.22
N LEU A 72 -26.79 -11.67 18.27
CA LEU A 72 -26.57 -10.87 19.46
C LEU A 72 -27.80 -10.00 19.72
N GLU A 73 -28.24 -9.99 20.97
CA GLU A 73 -29.37 -9.18 21.43
C GLU A 73 -28.97 -8.38 22.67
N PHE A 74 -29.04 -7.05 22.57
CA PHE A 74 -28.66 -6.16 23.68
C PHE A 74 -29.80 -5.22 24.05
N TYR A 75 -30.04 -5.09 25.35
CA TYR A 75 -30.81 -4.01 25.94
C TYR A 75 -29.88 -2.89 26.38
N LEU A 76 -30.23 -1.65 26.04
CA LEU A 76 -29.45 -0.47 26.37
C LEU A 76 -29.83 0.14 27.72
N LYS A 77 -28.82 0.57 28.47
CA LYS A 77 -28.99 1.45 29.63
C LYS A 77 -29.54 2.80 29.16
N ASN A 78 -30.66 3.24 29.74
CA ASN A 78 -31.26 4.57 29.54
C ASN A 78 -31.81 4.91 28.15
N SER A 79 -31.90 3.97 27.21
CA SER A 79 -32.55 4.23 25.93
C SER A 79 -33.98 3.71 25.95
N LYS A 80 -34.93 4.63 26.15
CA LYS A 80 -36.37 4.38 25.99
C LYS A 80 -36.80 4.99 24.67
N VAL A 81 -37.24 4.16 23.73
CA VAL A 81 -37.95 4.62 22.53
C VAL A 81 -39.42 4.28 22.77
N ASN A 82 -40.29 5.29 22.83
CA ASN A 82 -41.72 5.13 23.07
C ASN A 82 -42.07 4.32 24.35
N GLY A 83 -41.38 4.58 25.46
CA GLY A 83 -41.65 3.92 26.74
C GLY A 83 -41.16 2.46 26.87
N LYS A 84 -40.69 1.85 25.77
CA LYS A 84 -40.01 0.54 25.79
C LYS A 84 -38.49 0.73 25.71
N LEU A 85 -37.76 -0.03 26.52
CA LEU A 85 -36.30 -0.10 26.44
C LEU A 85 -35.90 -0.62 25.05
N SER A 86 -35.04 0.11 24.35
CA SER A 86 -34.59 -0.23 23.01
C SER A 86 -33.76 -1.51 23.05
N LYS A 87 -34.26 -2.52 22.34
CA LYS A 87 -33.58 -3.77 22.06
C LYS A 87 -32.83 -3.60 20.74
N ILE A 88 -31.57 -4.01 20.72
CA ILE A 88 -30.76 -4.04 19.51
C ILE A 88 -30.52 -5.50 19.17
N GLU A 89 -30.85 -5.84 17.93
CA GLU A 89 -30.54 -7.14 17.34
C GLU A 89 -29.43 -6.94 16.29
N HIS A 90 -28.42 -7.78 16.35
CA HIS A 90 -27.31 -7.76 15.42
C HIS A 90 -26.82 -9.18 15.16
N THR A 91 -26.47 -9.49 13.93
CA THR A 91 -25.99 -10.81 13.54
C THR A 91 -24.55 -10.69 13.11
N LEU A 92 -23.65 -11.37 13.82
CA LEU A 92 -22.25 -11.49 13.42
C LEU A 92 -22.13 -12.61 12.39
N PRO A 93 -21.38 -12.39 11.29
CA PRO A 93 -21.34 -13.33 10.18
C PRO A 93 -20.70 -14.67 10.55
N ILE A 94 -19.75 -14.70 11.51
CA ILE A 94 -18.94 -15.88 11.80
C ILE A 94 -18.65 -15.99 13.31
N SER A 95 -18.81 -17.18 13.88
CA SER A 95 -18.53 -17.45 15.30
C SER A 95 -17.04 -17.60 15.62
N SER A 96 -16.22 -18.01 14.66
CA SER A 96 -14.78 -18.20 14.80
C SER A 96 -14.07 -17.85 13.49
N PRO A 97 -13.39 -16.70 13.38
CA PRO A 97 -12.72 -16.30 12.14
C PRO A 97 -11.58 -17.28 11.83
N LYS A 98 -11.65 -17.96 10.68
CA LYS A 98 -10.63 -18.92 10.23
C LYS A 98 -9.62 -18.28 9.28
N SER A 99 -9.99 -17.19 8.61
CA SER A 99 -9.14 -16.43 7.69
C SER A 99 -8.92 -14.98 8.14
N THR A 100 -7.91 -14.32 7.56
CA THR A 100 -7.70 -12.88 7.72
C THR A 100 -8.86 -12.06 7.17
N LEU A 101 -9.52 -12.53 6.11
CA LEU A 101 -10.72 -11.89 5.57
C LEU A 101 -11.86 -11.95 6.58
N ASP A 102 -12.10 -13.11 7.19
CA ASP A 102 -13.13 -13.33 8.22
C ASP A 102 -12.90 -12.43 9.45
N LEU A 103 -11.64 -12.23 9.82
CA LEU A 103 -11.25 -11.36 10.92
C LEU A 103 -11.66 -9.90 10.66
N TRP A 104 -11.40 -9.39 9.46
CA TRP A 104 -11.76 -8.03 9.09
C TRP A 104 -13.27 -7.86 8.83
N THR A 105 -13.96 -8.85 8.26
CA THR A 105 -15.43 -8.81 8.10
C THR A 105 -16.16 -8.90 9.44
N THR A 106 -15.63 -9.68 10.40
CA THR A 106 -16.15 -9.69 11.77
C THR A 106 -15.92 -8.34 12.45
N THR A 107 -14.76 -7.71 12.22
CA THR A 107 -14.42 -6.38 12.75
C THR A 107 -15.39 -5.32 12.26
N THR A 108 -15.70 -5.27 10.95
CA THR A 108 -16.68 -4.31 10.41
C THR A 108 -18.08 -4.55 10.97
N SER A 109 -18.49 -5.80 11.16
CA SER A 109 -19.76 -6.14 11.81
C SER A 109 -19.82 -5.62 13.25
N ILE A 110 -18.72 -5.76 14.02
CA ILE A 110 -18.65 -5.22 15.39
C ILE A 110 -18.69 -3.69 15.41
N LEU A 111 -18.06 -3.02 14.44
CA LEU A 111 -18.16 -1.56 14.30
C LEU A 111 -19.60 -1.12 13.94
N ASP A 112 -20.32 -1.90 13.13
CA ASP A 112 -21.74 -1.68 12.86
C ASP A 112 -22.61 -1.88 14.13
N LEU A 113 -22.32 -2.91 14.92
CA LEU A 113 -22.95 -3.09 16.23
C LEU A 113 -22.71 -1.87 17.14
N CYS A 114 -21.50 -1.31 17.15
CA CYS A 114 -21.19 -0.09 17.90
C CYS A 114 -22.07 1.09 17.47
N ARG A 115 -22.22 1.29 16.15
CA ARG A 115 -23.11 2.32 15.60
C ARG A 115 -24.56 2.12 16.03
N LYS A 116 -25.08 0.88 15.95
CA LYS A 116 -26.44 0.52 16.40
C LYS A 116 -26.67 0.78 17.89
N ILE A 117 -25.65 0.54 18.73
CA ILE A 117 -25.65 0.84 20.18
C ILE A 117 -25.52 2.35 20.48
N GLY A 118 -25.35 3.18 19.44
CA GLY A 118 -25.16 4.62 19.55
C GLY A 118 -23.79 4.98 20.13
N ILE A 119 -22.77 4.16 19.88
CA ILE A 119 -21.37 4.49 20.14
C ILE A 119 -20.84 5.20 18.90
N GLN A 120 -20.25 6.37 19.08
CA GLN A 120 -19.60 7.08 17.98
C GLN A 120 -18.37 6.29 17.52
N VAL A 121 -18.45 5.76 16.30
CA VAL A 121 -17.34 5.10 15.61
C VAL A 121 -16.67 6.13 14.70
N MET A 122 -15.34 6.19 14.72
CA MET A 122 -14.60 7.09 13.86
C MET A 122 -14.69 6.60 12.40
N PRO A 123 -14.97 7.49 11.43
CA PRO A 123 -14.99 7.13 10.01
C PRO A 123 -13.69 6.47 9.54
N SER A 124 -12.54 6.95 10.06
CA SER A 124 -11.21 6.40 9.76
C SER A 124 -11.07 4.90 10.07
N ASP A 125 -11.74 4.41 11.11
CA ASP A 125 -11.64 3.01 11.54
C ASP A 125 -12.47 2.10 10.65
N ILE A 126 -13.59 2.62 10.14
CA ILE A 126 -14.43 1.94 9.15
C ILE A 126 -13.67 1.86 7.83
N ASP A 127 -13.12 2.99 7.36
CA ASP A 127 -12.33 3.05 6.14
C ASP A 127 -11.11 2.12 6.19
N ALA A 128 -10.43 2.05 7.33
CA ALA A 128 -9.29 1.15 7.52
C ALA A 128 -9.70 -0.32 7.40
N ALA A 129 -10.81 -0.71 8.02
CA ALA A 129 -11.32 -2.08 7.96
C ALA A 129 -11.81 -2.45 6.54
N GLU A 130 -12.52 -1.54 5.86
CA GLU A 130 -13.00 -1.75 4.49
C GLU A 130 -11.86 -1.82 3.46
N LYS A 131 -10.80 -1.00 3.63
CA LYS A 131 -9.59 -1.08 2.82
C LYS A 131 -8.89 -2.43 2.98
N MET A 132 -8.79 -2.94 4.21
CA MET A 132 -8.21 -4.26 4.47
C MET A 132 -9.01 -5.38 3.82
N ILE A 133 -10.34 -5.38 3.97
CA ILE A 133 -11.23 -6.34 3.29
C ILE A 133 -11.03 -6.26 1.77
N SER A 134 -11.02 -5.06 1.20
CA SER A 134 -10.86 -4.86 -0.24
C SER A 134 -9.49 -5.28 -0.76
N SER A 135 -8.44 -5.13 0.04
CA SER A 135 -7.09 -5.58 -0.32
C SER A 135 -6.98 -7.11 -0.30
N LEU A 136 -7.69 -7.77 0.61
CA LEU A 136 -7.70 -9.22 0.77
C LEU A 136 -8.61 -9.88 -0.29
N SER A 137 -9.79 -9.33 -0.56
CA SER A 137 -10.71 -9.86 -1.57
C SER A 137 -10.18 -9.75 -3.00
N LYS A 138 -9.31 -8.76 -3.28
CA LYS A 138 -8.58 -8.65 -4.55
C LYS A 138 -7.47 -9.68 -4.69
N GLN A 139 -7.00 -10.30 -3.60
CA GLN A 139 -6.04 -11.40 -3.64
C GLN A 139 -6.70 -12.76 -3.95
N ASP A 140 -8.01 -12.89 -3.75
CA ASP A 140 -8.75 -14.16 -3.93
C ASP A 140 -9.10 -14.49 -5.39
N TYR A 141 -8.80 -13.61 -6.36
CA TYR A 141 -8.85 -13.90 -7.80
C TYR A 141 -7.50 -14.33 -8.40
N SER A 142 -6.62 -14.91 -7.59
CA SER A 142 -5.49 -15.68 -8.10
C SER A 142 -5.58 -17.09 -7.53
N PRO A 143 -5.89 -18.12 -8.34
CA PRO A 143 -6.07 -19.47 -7.85
C PRO A 143 -4.76 -19.96 -7.20
N SER A 144 -4.81 -20.10 -5.89
CA SER A 144 -3.72 -20.48 -5.00
C SER A 144 -3.41 -21.98 -5.05
N TYR A 145 -3.28 -22.54 -6.26
CA TYR A 145 -2.65 -23.86 -6.51
C TYR A 145 -1.86 -23.92 -7.83
N ALA A 146 -1.78 -22.83 -8.60
CA ALA A 146 -0.72 -22.72 -9.58
C ALA A 146 0.55 -22.32 -8.82
N ARG A 147 1.54 -23.21 -8.72
CA ARG A 147 2.93 -22.79 -8.44
C ARG A 147 3.17 -21.60 -9.35
N LYS A 148 3.31 -20.38 -8.78
CA LYS A 148 3.78 -19.25 -9.58
C LYS A 148 5.02 -19.77 -10.31
N PRO A 149 5.08 -19.71 -11.65
CA PRO A 149 6.31 -20.08 -12.33
C PRO A 149 7.41 -19.30 -11.63
N ALA A 150 8.48 -20.00 -11.24
CA ALA A 150 9.62 -19.34 -10.61
C ALA A 150 9.92 -18.11 -11.47
N PRO A 151 9.95 -16.90 -10.88
CA PRO A 151 10.09 -15.68 -11.65
C PRO A 151 11.29 -15.87 -12.56
N SER A 152 11.10 -15.60 -13.85
CA SER A 152 12.19 -15.73 -14.81
C SER A 152 13.37 -14.91 -14.31
N LEU A 153 14.58 -15.30 -14.69
CA LEU A 153 15.78 -14.52 -14.36
C LEU A 153 15.60 -13.03 -14.73
N SER A 154 14.88 -12.74 -15.81
CA SER A 154 14.47 -11.39 -16.19
C SER A 154 13.50 -10.72 -15.21
N GLN A 155 12.52 -11.43 -14.64
CA GLN A 155 11.60 -10.89 -13.64
C GLN A 155 12.27 -10.68 -12.28
N VAL A 156 13.17 -11.58 -11.87
CA VAL A 156 13.98 -11.39 -10.66
C VAL A 156 14.88 -10.17 -10.82
N PHE A 157 15.56 -10.05 -11.97
CA PHE A 157 16.43 -8.91 -12.26
C PHE A 157 15.64 -7.61 -12.34
N ALA A 158 14.47 -7.59 -12.99
CA ALA A 158 13.62 -6.41 -13.05
C ALA A 158 13.12 -6.00 -11.65
N ASN A 159 12.65 -6.95 -10.83
CA ASN A 159 12.20 -6.65 -9.48
C ASN A 159 13.33 -6.12 -8.59
N GLU A 160 14.52 -6.71 -8.65
CA GLU A 160 15.70 -6.19 -7.95
C GLU A 160 16.09 -4.80 -8.46
N LEU A 161 16.03 -4.57 -9.78
CA LEU A 161 16.30 -3.25 -10.35
C LEU A 161 15.31 -2.20 -9.84
N TYR A 162 14.00 -2.50 -9.84
CA TYR A 162 12.94 -1.57 -9.43
C TYR A 162 12.81 -1.38 -7.92
N GLN A 163 13.19 -2.38 -7.10
CA GLN A 163 13.18 -2.28 -5.64
C GLN A 163 14.51 -1.76 -5.08
N SER A 164 15.58 -1.78 -5.87
CA SER A 164 16.84 -1.15 -5.46
C SER A 164 16.63 0.36 -5.24
N PRO A 165 17.32 0.96 -4.27
CA PRO A 165 17.30 2.42 -4.06
C PRO A 165 17.77 3.21 -5.30
N ILE A 166 18.38 2.54 -6.28
CA ILE A 166 18.73 3.12 -7.58
C ILE A 166 17.45 3.46 -8.39
N ALA A 167 16.40 2.65 -8.33
CA ALA A 167 15.14 2.93 -9.03
C ALA A 167 14.20 3.87 -8.27
N GLN A 168 14.26 3.91 -6.94
CA GLN A 168 13.52 4.94 -6.18
C GLN A 168 14.06 6.35 -6.45
N ASN A 169 15.36 6.48 -6.73
CA ASN A 169 15.96 7.71 -7.25
C ASN A 169 15.55 8.04 -8.71
N VAL A 170 14.94 7.10 -9.43
CA VAL A 170 14.45 7.32 -10.81
C VAL A 170 12.96 7.72 -10.83
N THR A 171 12.16 7.27 -9.86
CA THR A 171 10.72 7.59 -9.81
C THR A 171 10.39 8.96 -9.19
N ASP A 172 11.35 9.61 -8.52
CA ASP A 172 11.20 10.99 -8.02
C ASP A 172 11.71 12.06 -9.01
N ILE A 173 12.06 11.65 -10.24
CA ILE A 173 12.30 12.58 -11.35
C ILE A 173 10.93 13.03 -11.87
N SER A 174 10.30 13.92 -11.09
CA SER A 174 9.35 14.89 -11.63
C SER A 174 9.95 15.45 -12.93
N TYR A 175 9.24 15.26 -14.05
CA TYR A 175 9.54 15.80 -15.38
C TYR A 175 9.46 17.34 -15.39
N ARG A 176 10.18 18.01 -14.51
CA ARG A 176 10.64 19.38 -14.69
C ARG A 176 12.07 19.27 -15.16
N HIS A 177 12.27 19.04 -16.46
CA HIS A 177 13.58 19.28 -17.05
C HIS A 177 13.86 20.79 -16.92
N PRO A 178 14.80 21.25 -16.07
CA PRO A 178 15.32 22.59 -16.26
C PRO A 178 15.91 22.61 -17.67
N LYS A 179 15.65 23.67 -18.44
CA LYS A 179 16.39 23.93 -19.67
C LYS A 179 17.85 24.05 -19.25
N LEU A 180 18.62 22.96 -19.29
CA LEU A 180 20.04 22.96 -18.97
C LEU A 180 20.71 23.81 -20.05
N PRO A 181 21.19 25.00 -19.72
CA PRO A 181 21.83 25.84 -20.72
C PRO A 181 23.15 25.17 -21.11
N LEU A 182 23.30 24.86 -22.39
CA LEU A 182 24.51 24.23 -22.94
C LEU A 182 25.78 25.03 -22.61
N ASP A 183 25.63 26.34 -22.46
CA ASP A 183 26.74 27.27 -22.19
C ASP A 183 27.24 27.22 -20.73
N GLN A 184 26.56 26.47 -19.83
CA GLN A 184 27.03 26.21 -18.46
C GLN A 184 27.82 24.89 -18.34
N ASN A 185 28.00 24.14 -19.43
CA ASN A 185 28.80 22.92 -19.38
C ASN A 185 30.25 23.20 -19.79
N GLU A 186 31.13 23.37 -18.80
CA GLU A 186 32.57 23.61 -19.00
C GLU A 186 33.29 22.42 -19.67
N LEU A 187 32.66 21.25 -19.68
CA LEU A 187 33.17 20.03 -20.30
C LEU A 187 32.62 19.80 -21.71
N LEU A 188 31.91 20.77 -22.29
CA LEU A 188 31.40 20.70 -23.66
C LEU A 188 32.32 21.42 -24.64
N PHE A 189 32.96 20.65 -25.50
CA PHE A 189 33.88 21.14 -26.53
C PHE A 189 33.28 20.98 -27.92
N PHE A 190 33.47 22.00 -28.74
CA PHE A 190 33.20 21.94 -30.18
C PHE A 190 34.53 22.00 -30.92
N GLN A 191 34.65 21.26 -32.01
CA GLN A 191 35.83 21.30 -32.87
C GLN A 191 36.14 22.75 -33.30
N PRO A 192 37.40 23.23 -33.16
CA PRO A 192 37.74 24.64 -33.38
C PRO A 192 37.42 25.19 -34.78
N HIS A 193 37.46 24.34 -35.80
CA HIS A 193 37.23 24.72 -37.21
C HIS A 193 35.82 24.40 -37.72
N MET A 194 34.90 24.08 -36.82
CA MET A 194 33.55 23.69 -37.17
C MET A 194 32.75 24.84 -37.80
N ASN A 195 31.99 24.53 -38.85
CA ASN A 195 31.11 25.52 -39.48
C ASN A 195 30.07 26.05 -38.47
N PRO A 196 29.89 27.38 -38.33
CA PRO A 196 28.97 27.97 -37.36
C PRO A 196 27.51 27.51 -37.53
N LYS A 197 27.06 27.26 -38.76
CA LYS A 197 25.70 26.76 -39.03
C LYS A 197 25.50 25.34 -38.51
N ILE A 198 26.52 24.49 -38.63
CA ILE A 198 26.47 23.10 -38.16
C ILE A 198 26.59 23.08 -36.64
N LYS A 199 27.41 23.96 -36.07
CA LYS A 199 27.53 24.15 -34.61
C LYS A 199 26.19 24.52 -33.97
N GLU A 200 25.45 25.47 -34.53
CA GLU A 200 24.11 25.83 -34.05
C GLU A 200 23.10 24.69 -34.21
N SER A 201 23.13 24.00 -35.36
CA SER A 201 22.27 22.83 -35.60
C SER A 201 22.55 21.72 -34.58
N MET A 202 23.81 21.42 -34.30
CA MET A 202 24.21 20.43 -33.29
C MET A 202 23.84 20.85 -31.88
N LYS A 203 24.05 22.12 -31.49
CA LYS A 203 23.58 22.64 -30.20
C LYS A 203 22.08 22.43 -30.03
N SER A 204 21.29 22.76 -31.06
CA SER A 204 19.83 22.62 -31.03
C SER A 204 19.40 21.14 -30.93
N LYS A 205 19.97 20.27 -31.77
CA LYS A 205 19.69 18.82 -31.71
C LYS A 205 20.12 18.22 -30.37
N LEU A 206 21.27 18.64 -29.82
CA LEU A 206 21.76 18.16 -28.53
C LEU A 206 20.82 18.62 -27.41
N GLN A 207 20.35 19.87 -27.46
CA GLN A 207 19.35 20.39 -26.52
C GLN A 207 18.04 19.59 -26.53
N GLN A 208 17.61 19.16 -27.72
CA GLN A 208 16.40 18.36 -27.89
C GLN A 208 16.61 16.90 -27.44
N ALA A 209 17.80 16.34 -27.66
CA ALA A 209 18.12 14.95 -27.31
C ALA A 209 18.51 14.79 -25.82
N LEU A 210 19.02 15.84 -25.17
CA LEU A 210 19.49 15.81 -23.79
C LEU A 210 18.50 15.18 -22.81
N PRO A 211 17.19 15.54 -22.80
CA PRO A 211 16.21 14.92 -21.91
C PRO A 211 16.10 13.40 -22.07
N MET A 212 16.33 12.87 -23.27
CA MET A 212 16.20 11.44 -23.58
C MET A 212 17.47 10.64 -23.25
N LEU A 213 18.59 11.34 -23.02
CA LEU A 213 19.91 10.72 -22.82
C LEU A 213 20.30 10.57 -21.34
N CYS A 214 19.38 10.79 -20.39
CA CYS A 214 19.63 10.71 -18.94
C CYS A 214 20.88 11.50 -18.52
N PRO A 215 20.87 12.84 -18.69
CA PRO A 215 22.04 13.68 -18.48
C PRO A 215 22.57 13.60 -17.03
N GLU A 216 21.76 13.17 -16.06
CA GLU A 216 22.14 13.02 -14.64
C GLU A 216 23.36 12.11 -14.43
N ARG A 217 23.60 11.18 -15.37
CA ARG A 217 24.67 10.19 -15.30
C ARG A 217 26.02 10.70 -15.82
N TRP A 218 26.04 11.64 -16.75
CA TRP A 218 27.26 12.03 -17.49
C TRP A 218 27.44 13.54 -17.73
N TRP A 219 26.35 14.32 -17.67
CA TRP A 219 26.40 15.78 -17.85
C TRP A 219 27.25 16.44 -16.76
N GLN A 220 28.16 17.32 -17.16
CA GLN A 220 29.18 17.95 -16.29
C GLN A 220 30.12 16.98 -15.54
N LYS A 221 30.07 15.68 -15.84
CA LYS A 221 30.96 14.66 -15.26
C LYS A 221 31.93 14.06 -16.27
N VAL A 222 31.52 14.04 -17.54
CA VAL A 222 32.28 13.45 -18.65
C VAL A 222 32.53 14.52 -19.71
N PRO A 223 33.78 14.66 -20.22
CA PRO A 223 34.09 15.51 -21.36
C PRO A 223 33.29 15.12 -22.60
N LEU A 224 32.74 16.12 -23.27
CA LEU A 224 31.91 15.99 -24.46
C LEU A 224 32.58 16.69 -25.62
N LEU A 225 32.78 15.97 -26.73
CA LEU A 225 33.36 16.53 -27.94
C LEU A 225 32.36 16.43 -29.09
N CYS A 226 31.97 17.58 -29.63
CA CYS A 226 31.13 17.69 -30.82
C CYS A 226 32.00 17.88 -32.06
N VAL A 227 31.93 16.92 -32.99
CA VAL A 227 32.65 16.94 -34.27
C VAL A 227 31.69 16.93 -35.46
N GLU A 228 32.19 17.36 -36.62
CA GLU A 228 31.40 17.38 -37.85
C GLU A 228 31.28 15.98 -38.47
N ASP A 229 32.42 15.28 -38.66
CA ASP A 229 32.48 13.93 -39.22
C ASP A 229 33.22 12.97 -38.26
N GLU A 230 32.84 11.69 -38.30
CA GLU A 230 33.51 10.60 -37.58
C GLU A 230 34.94 10.37 -38.08
N GLN A 231 35.26 10.79 -39.30
CA GLN A 231 36.60 10.69 -39.89
C GLN A 231 37.61 11.61 -39.19
N ASP A 232 37.16 12.74 -38.63
CA ASP A 232 38.01 13.75 -37.98
C ASP A 232 38.67 13.24 -36.69
N ILE A 233 38.20 12.10 -36.17
CA ILE A 233 38.67 11.49 -34.93
C ILE A 233 39.27 10.10 -35.19
N SER A 234 39.42 9.71 -36.46
CA SER A 234 40.01 8.44 -36.83
C SER A 234 41.49 8.42 -36.42
N GLY A 235 41.81 7.59 -35.41
CA GLY A 235 43.17 7.44 -34.88
C GLY A 235 43.47 8.19 -33.58
N ILE A 236 42.51 8.92 -33.01
CA ILE A 236 42.65 9.56 -31.70
C ILE A 236 42.06 8.64 -30.62
N ASP A 237 42.79 8.45 -29.51
CA ASP A 237 42.25 7.74 -28.35
C ASP A 237 41.19 8.61 -27.66
N VAL A 238 39.93 8.22 -27.83
CA VAL A 238 38.75 8.88 -27.25
C VAL A 238 38.25 8.18 -25.99
N SER A 239 39.08 7.36 -25.35
CA SER A 239 38.73 6.66 -24.11
C SER A 239 38.39 7.67 -23.01
N GLY A 240 37.21 7.53 -22.39
CA GLY A 240 36.73 8.44 -21.35
C GLY A 240 36.16 9.78 -21.84
N ILE A 241 36.03 9.99 -23.16
CA ILE A 241 35.39 11.17 -23.77
C ILE A 241 34.16 10.71 -24.56
N LEU A 242 33.05 11.43 -24.41
CA LEU A 242 31.83 11.14 -25.16
C LEU A 242 31.78 12.02 -26.41
N VAL A 243 31.85 11.40 -27.58
CA VAL A 243 31.86 12.10 -28.86
C VAL A 243 30.47 12.09 -29.49
N PHE A 244 30.00 13.26 -29.90
CA PHE A 244 28.81 13.43 -30.75
C PHE A 244 29.21 13.93 -32.14
N THR A 245 28.64 13.32 -33.18
CA THR A 245 28.77 13.79 -34.55
C THR A 245 27.56 14.61 -34.99
N ALA A 246 27.63 15.29 -36.15
CA ALA A 246 26.51 16.03 -36.72
C ALA A 246 25.25 15.18 -36.96
N ASN A 247 25.43 13.85 -37.09
CA ASN A 247 24.36 12.87 -37.25
C ASN A 247 23.84 12.30 -35.91
N MET A 248 24.33 12.82 -34.78
CA MET A 248 24.03 12.30 -33.44
C MET A 248 24.41 10.83 -33.24
N SER A 249 25.35 10.32 -34.04
CA SER A 249 26.01 9.06 -33.69
C SER A 249 26.96 9.31 -32.53
N THR A 250 27.01 8.35 -31.61
CA THR A 250 27.88 8.38 -30.44
C THR A 250 29.04 7.43 -30.68
N LYS A 251 30.27 7.93 -30.48
CA LYS A 251 31.48 7.11 -30.43
C LYS A 251 32.18 7.41 -29.10
N GLY A 252 32.61 6.35 -28.43
CA GLY A 252 33.29 6.44 -27.14
C GLY A 252 33.14 5.14 -26.36
N LYS A 253 34.23 4.72 -25.71
CA LYS A 253 34.19 3.73 -24.64
C LYS A 253 34.35 4.51 -23.33
N LEU A 254 33.28 4.56 -22.54
CA LEU A 254 33.30 5.06 -21.17
C LEU A 254 33.88 4.00 -20.23
#